data_AF-A0A1F3E8U7-F1
#
_entry.id   AF-A0A1F3E8U7-F1
#
_cell.length_a   1.000
_cell.length_b   1.000
_cell.length_c   1.000
_cell.angle_alpha   90.00
_cell.angle_beta   90.00
_cell.angle_gamma   90.00
#
_symmetry.space_group_name_H-M   'P 1'
#
loop_
_entity.id
_entity.type
_entity.pdbx_description
1 polymer ?
#
loop_
_entity_poly.entity_id
_entity_poly.type
_entity_poly.pdbx_seq_one_letter_code
_entity_poly.pdbx_strand_id
1 'polypeptide(L)' 'MDKCKSYLFGLIFNCPFKIEIENCPFKTLREIEIRDRIVFIETLSGKEILELLSSHQYCLTTRERDLLNVLQCVND' A
#
# COMPACT_ATOMS: atom_id res chain seq x y z
N MET A 1 16.69 -12.35 2.48
CA MET A 1 15.83 -11.25 1.98
C MET A 1 15.35 -10.46 3.18
N ASP A 2 15.49 -9.14 3.18
CA ASP A 2 15.04 -8.24 4.25
C ASP A 2 13.51 -8.38 4.46
N LYS A 3 13.06 -8.45 5.73
CA LYS A 3 11.64 -8.61 6.10
C LYS A 3 10.77 -7.50 5.50
N CYS A 4 11.25 -6.26 5.51
CA CYS A 4 10.52 -5.11 4.97
C CYS A 4 10.35 -5.24 3.44
N LYS A 5 11.39 -5.72 2.77
CA LYS A 5 11.39 -5.94 1.32
C LYS A 5 10.44 -7.09 0.93
N SER A 6 10.43 -8.17 1.69
CA SER A 6 9.48 -9.28 1.49
C SER A 6 8.02 -8.82 1.61
N TYR A 7 7.73 -7.90 2.53
CA TYR A 7 6.37 -7.35 2.67
C TYR A 7 5.97 -6.51 1.46
N LEU A 8 6.87 -5.65 0.96
CA LEU A 8 6.65 -4.87 -0.27
C LEU A 8 6.36 -5.75 -1.48
N PHE A 9 7.05 -6.89 -1.60
CA PHE A 9 6.78 -7.83 -2.68
C PHE A 9 5.32 -8.30 -2.70
N GLY A 10 4.70 -8.53 -1.54
CA GLY A 10 3.26 -8.82 -1.50
C GLY A 10 2.42 -7.64 -1.99
N LEU A 11 2.77 -6.43 -1.54
CA LEU A 11 2.02 -5.20 -1.84
C LEU A 11 2.09 -4.79 -3.31
N ILE A 12 3.12 -5.14 -4.08
CA ILE A 12 3.17 -4.81 -5.52
C ILE A 12 2.25 -5.70 -6.39
N PHE A 13 1.78 -6.83 -5.86
CA PHE A 13 0.84 -7.71 -6.56
C PHE A 13 -0.59 -7.49 -6.11
N ASN A 14 -0.82 -7.26 -4.82
CA ASN A 14 -2.17 -7.07 -4.33
C ASN A 14 -2.24 -6.23 -3.05
N CYS A 15 -3.36 -5.53 -2.88
CA CYS A 15 -3.70 -4.90 -1.62
C CYS A 15 -4.34 -5.97 -0.70
N PRO A 16 -3.80 -6.22 0.51
CA PRO A 16 -4.39 -7.21 1.43
C PRO A 16 -5.84 -6.86 1.81
N PHE A 17 -6.23 -5.60 1.65
CA PHE A 17 -7.56 -5.11 1.97
C PHE A 17 -8.53 -5.09 0.80
N LYS A 18 -8.04 -5.31 -0.43
CA LYS A 18 -8.80 -5.24 -1.70
C LYS A 18 -9.54 -3.91 -1.98
N ILE A 19 -9.49 -2.97 -1.03
CA ILE A 19 -10.09 -1.64 -1.10
C ILE A 19 -8.96 -0.66 -0.82
N GLU A 20 -8.15 -0.41 -1.83
CA GLU A 20 -7.12 0.61 -1.76
C GLU A 20 -7.73 2.00 -1.92
N ILE A 21 -7.24 2.95 -1.12
CA ILE A 21 -7.62 4.36 -1.29
C ILE A 21 -7.07 4.90 -2.62
N GLU A 22 -7.70 5.95 -3.15
CA GLU A 22 -7.37 6.50 -4.46
C GLU A 22 -5.88 6.89 -4.59
N ASN A 23 -5.30 7.42 -3.50
CA ASN A 23 -3.92 7.90 -3.45
C ASN A 23 -2.92 6.85 -2.92
N CYS A 24 -3.25 5.55 -3.01
CA CYS A 24 -2.33 4.48 -2.63
C CYS A 24 -1.20 4.37 -3.67
N PRO A 25 0.09 4.50 -3.29
CA PRO A 25 1.19 4.43 -4.25
C PRO A 25 1.31 3.05 -4.92
N PHE A 26 0.86 1.99 -4.24
CA PHE A 26 0.84 0.64 -4.80
C PHE A 26 -0.22 0.45 -5.88
N LYS A 27 -1.23 1.33 -5.95
CA LYS A 27 -2.23 1.32 -7.03
C LYS A 27 -1.55 1.58 -8.36
N THR A 28 -0.80 2.68 -8.45
CA THR A 28 -0.05 3.06 -9.65
C THR A 28 1.06 2.05 -9.97
N LEU A 29 1.76 1.53 -8.96
CA LEU A 29 2.73 0.44 -9.18
C LEU A 29 2.09 -0.85 -9.69
N ARG A 30 0.80 -1.08 -9.44
CA ARG A 30 0.07 -2.23 -10.00
C ARG A 30 -0.38 -2.03 -11.44
N GLU A 31 -0.21 -0.83 -12.02
CA GLU A 31 -0.55 -0.54 -13.40
C GLU A 31 0.62 -0.79 -14.37
N ILE A 32 1.86 -0.77 -13.88
CA ILE A 32 3.06 -1.06 -14.69
C ILE A 32 3.25 -2.56 -14.94
N GLU A 33 4.10 -2.94 -15.90
CA GLU A 33 4.37 -4.35 -16.23
C GLU A 33 4.97 -5.14 -15.04
N ILE A 34 4.58 -6.40 -14.89
CA ILE A 34 4.93 -7.21 -13.72
C ILE A 34 6.45 -7.33 -13.50
N ARG A 35 7.22 -7.41 -14.60
CA ARG A 35 8.68 -7.46 -14.56
C ARG A 35 9.25 -6.17 -13.98
N ASP A 36 8.73 -5.02 -14.40
CA ASP A 36 9.22 -3.71 -14.00
C ASP A 36 8.92 -3.43 -12.53
N ARG A 37 7.81 -3.97 -11.99
CA ARG A 37 7.51 -3.93 -10.54
C ARG A 37 8.59 -4.62 -9.71
N ILE A 38 9.03 -5.79 -10.15
CA ILE A 38 10.04 -6.59 -9.45
C ILE A 38 11.38 -5.85 -9.48
N VAL A 39 11.79 -5.37 -10.66
CA VAL A 39 13.03 -4.58 -10.82
C VAL A 39 12.98 -3.33 -9.94
N PHE A 40 11.87 -2.60 -9.94
CA PHE A 40 11.67 -1.43 -9.10
C PHE A 40 11.93 -1.76 -7.63
N ILE A 41 11.26 -2.76 -7.06
CA ILE A 41 11.45 -3.15 -5.65
C ILE A 41 12.89 -3.58 -5.38
N GLU A 42 13.53 -4.32 -6.29
CA GLU A 42 14.91 -4.76 -6.13
C GLU A 42 15.89 -3.58 -6.04
N THR A 43 15.64 -2.50 -6.80
CA THR A 43 16.49 -1.30 -6.81
C THR A 43 16.31 -0.35 -5.62
N LEU A 44 15.24 -0.50 -4.84
CA LEU A 44 14.98 0.39 -3.70
C LEU A 44 16.03 0.27 -2.61
N SER A 45 16.46 1.43 -2.11
CA SER A 45 17.20 1.58 -0.86
C SER A 45 16.32 1.31 0.36
N GLY A 46 16.94 1.08 1.51
CA GLY A 46 16.21 0.88 2.77
C GLY A 46 15.32 2.07 3.15
N LYS A 47 15.73 3.30 2.82
CA LYS A 47 14.94 4.50 3.09
C LYS A 47 13.65 4.53 2.24
N GLU A 48 13.77 4.26 0.94
CA GLU A 48 12.62 4.25 0.04
C GLU A 48 11.64 3.11 0.37
N ILE A 49 12.18 1.96 0.81
CA ILE A 49 11.37 0.85 1.33
C ILE A 49 10.52 1.32 2.52
N LEU A 50 11.14 2.02 3.48
CA LEU A 50 10.43 2.53 4.65
C LEU A 50 9.37 3.57 4.27
N GLU A 51 9.69 4.48 3.35
CA GLU A 51 8.73 5.50 2.87
C GLU A 51 7.49 4.85 2.25
N LEU A 52 7.67 3.85 1.37
CA LEU A 52 6.56 3.12 0.76
C LEU A 52 5.71 2.37 1.80
N LEU A 53 6.35 1.73 2.78
CA LEU A 53 5.63 1.05 3.87
C LEU A 53 4.84 2.03 4.73
N SER A 54 5.43 3.19 5.07
CA SER A 54 4.73 4.25 5.80
C SER A 54 3.54 4.80 5.02
N SER A 55 3.65 4.97 3.69
CA SER A 55 2.51 5.36 2.85
C SER A 55 1.40 4.31 2.85
N HIS A 56 1.74 3.02 2.86
CA HIS A 56 0.71 1.98 2.98
C HIS A 56 0.05 1.98 4.36
N GLN A 57 0.81 2.22 5.42
CA GLN A 57 0.26 2.36 6.76
C GLN A 57 -0.68 3.58 6.87
N TYR A 58 -0.39 4.67 6.16
CA TYR A 58 -1.33 5.78 6.07
C TYR A 58 -2.65 5.37 5.40
N CYS A 59 -2.60 4.54 4.35
CA CYS A 59 -3.81 3.99 3.71
C CYS A 59 -4.69 3.22 4.71
N LEU A 60 -4.07 2.48 5.64
CA LEU A 60 -4.77 1.77 6.71
C LEU A 60 -5.55 2.74 7.61
N THR A 61 -4.83 3.71 8.16
CA THR A 61 -5.39 4.67 9.12
C THR A 61 -6.51 5.50 8.51
N THR A 62 -6.37 5.92 7.25
CA THR A 62 -7.40 6.68 6.53
C THR A 62 -8.65 5.84 6.32
N ARG A 63 -8.50 4.60 5.87
CA ARG A 63 -9.63 3.69 5.66
C ARG A 63 -10.39 3.40 6.95
N GLU A 64 -9.69 3.17 8.05
CA GLU A 64 -10.32 2.95 9.36
C GLU A 64 -11.10 4.19 9.83
N ARG A 65 -10.54 5.38 9.62
CA ARG A 65 -11.24 6.63 9.92
C ARG A 65 -12.51 6.80 9.08
N ASP A 66 -12.45 6.53 7.78
CA ASP A 66 -13.60 6.66 6.89
C ASP A 66 -14.72 5.67 7.26
N LEU A 67 -14.35 4.43 7.64
CA LEU A 67 -15.31 3.45 8.15
C LEU A 67 -16.00 3.94 9.43
N LEU A 68 -15.26 4.54 10.37
CA LEU A 68 -15.84 5.10 11.59
C LEU A 68 -16.80 6.27 11.29
N ASN A 69 -16.46 7.14 10.35
CA ASN A 69 -17.33 8.25 9.93
C ASN A 69 -18.63 7.73 9.30
N VAL A 70 -18.56 6.73 8.43
CA VAL A 70 -19.76 6.11 7.84
C VAL A 70 -20.64 5.48 8.93
N LEU A 71 -20.05 4.78 9.89
CA LEU A 71 -20.80 4.19 11.00
C LEU A 71 -21.49 5.25 11.87
N GLN A 72 -20.92 6.45 12.02
CA GLN A 72 -21.61 7.55 12.69
C GLN A 72 -22.81 8.02 11.88
N CYS A 73 -22.67 8.20 10.56
CA CYS A 73 -23.77 8.62 9.68
C CYS A 73 -24.92 7.59 9.55
N VAL A 74 -24.68 6.31 9.85
CA VAL A 74 -25.72 5.25 9.81
C VAL A 74 -26.48 5.12 11.12
N ASN A 75 -25.92 5.66 12.22
CA ASN A 75 -26.52 5.62 13.55
C ASN A 75 -27.21 6.94 13.95
N ASP A 76 -27.26 7.92 13.05
CA ASP A 76 -28.03 9.17 13.13
C ASP A 76 -29.29 9.09 12.24
#